data_AF-A0A7C7DMS9-F1
#
_entry.id   AF-A0A7C7DMS9-F1
#
_cell.length_a   1.000
_cell.length_b   1.000
_cell.length_c   1.000
_cell.angle_alpha   90.00
_cell.angle_beta   90.00
_cell.angle_gamma   90.00
#
_symmetry.space_group_name_H-M   'P 1'
#
loop_
_entity.id
_entity.type
_entity.pdbx_description
1 polymer ?
#
loop_
_entity_poly.entity_id
_entity_poly.type
_entity_poly.pdbx_seq_one_letter_code
_entity_poly.pdbx_strand_id
1 'polypeptide(L)'
;MRRHWWQSYGNGSDAEGPGKCISGEYRIDLHIHVGKACGKPVKIPSSCDMTVPRILEAALYDKGLDALGIVDCNSRWVVADLDELIQAGDLKEVEGGGLLWRKKLLVIPGAEVEIDKDGRPFHLVAFFPGIVQCREFTAFLMPHCANVNMSTPRVNIDPGSLLRKVESLGGFSAIAHAFTPYKGYFGSAGTRLSPWLERAYGFLPMLEPGSYSPFGKGTTGHIALELGLSADTTMADRISELHGFPFLSSSDAHSPQRIAREFTVLYMELPSFEGVKSSLFGGSMRFQVANVGIDPRLGKYHRSVCGKCGSFLDSQAYANGTCPACGAKRPHFVKGVKERIDEIADLEEGNHPPGRPPYIYQVPLSMIPGIGPVTASRLSHALGGEIGVLHGSSHDDISRVAGVRVADTIMALRAGRYGVKEGGGGRYGEVWTYLPHSKHI
;
A
#
# COMPACT_ATOMS: atom_id res chain seq x y z
N MET A 1 -22.19 -9.06 11.33
CA MET A 1 -21.62 -9.27 12.68
C MET A 1 -20.13 -8.94 12.63
N ARG A 2 -19.74 -7.72 13.02
CA ARG A 2 -18.32 -7.33 13.11
C ARG A 2 -17.80 -7.82 14.47
N ARG A 3 -17.08 -8.95 14.52
CA ARG A 3 -16.33 -9.32 15.73
C ARG A 3 -15.28 -8.22 15.97
N HIS A 4 -15.09 -7.81 17.22
CA HIS A 4 -14.05 -6.85 17.58
C HIS A 4 -12.67 -7.50 17.43
N TRP A 5 -12.11 -7.44 16.22
CA TRP A 5 -10.80 -8.01 15.86
C TRP A 5 -9.64 -7.50 16.74
N TRP A 6 -9.79 -6.31 17.31
CA TRP A 6 -8.70 -5.59 17.98
C TRP A 6 -8.56 -5.87 19.48
N GLN A 7 -9.47 -6.62 20.11
CA GLN A 7 -9.50 -6.80 21.57
C GLN A 7 -8.41 -7.73 22.14
N SER A 8 -7.57 -8.35 21.30
CA SER A 8 -6.45 -9.19 21.73
C SER A 8 -5.12 -8.43 21.96
N TYR A 9 -5.06 -7.12 21.69
CA TYR A 9 -3.84 -6.32 21.90
C TYR A 9 -3.90 -5.54 23.21
N GLY A 10 -3.61 -6.23 24.32
CA GLY A 10 -3.40 -5.63 25.63
C GLY A 10 -1.99 -5.93 26.17
N ASN A 11 -1.21 -4.88 26.38
CA ASN A 11 0.00 -4.78 27.20
C ASN A 11 1.04 -5.91 27.08
N GLY A 12 1.87 -5.84 26.04
CA GLY A 12 3.25 -6.33 26.10
C GLY A 12 4.17 -5.31 26.76
N SER A 13 3.81 -4.83 27.96
CA SER A 13 4.78 -4.21 28.87
C SER A 13 5.35 -5.33 29.73
N ASP A 14 6.67 -5.46 29.72
CA ASP A 14 7.48 -6.41 30.51
C ASP A 14 7.67 -7.80 29.88
N ALA A 15 8.42 -7.82 28.77
CA ALA A 15 9.22 -9.00 28.40
C ALA A 15 10.68 -8.58 28.17
N GLU A 16 11.35 -8.16 29.25
CA GLU A 16 12.82 -8.20 29.31
C GLU A 16 13.26 -9.66 29.42
N GLY A 17 13.44 -10.32 28.28
CA GLY A 17 14.00 -11.67 28.18
C GLY A 17 14.45 -11.97 26.75
N PRO A 18 15.59 -12.67 26.56
CA PRO A 18 16.08 -12.98 25.23
C PRO A 18 15.19 -14.06 24.57
N GLY A 19 14.57 -13.72 23.44
CA GLY A 19 14.27 -14.69 22.38
C GLY A 19 12.98 -15.51 22.50
N LYS A 20 11.83 -14.92 22.87
CA LYS A 20 10.53 -15.56 22.60
C LYS A 20 9.88 -14.97 21.36
N CYS A 21 9.91 -15.76 20.28
CA CYS A 21 9.19 -15.53 19.03
C CYS A 21 7.69 -15.63 19.31
N ILE A 22 6.94 -14.54 19.16
CA ILE A 22 5.48 -14.54 19.36
C ILE A 22 4.84 -14.53 17.99
N SER A 23 4.25 -15.65 17.59
CA SER A 23 3.37 -15.70 16.41
C SER A 23 2.21 -14.72 16.59
N GLY A 24 1.88 -13.94 15.58
CA GLY A 24 0.83 -12.92 15.71
C GLY A 24 0.53 -12.17 14.41
N GLU A 25 -0.36 -11.20 14.50
CA GLU A 25 -0.67 -10.30 13.39
C GLU A 25 0.34 -9.13 13.39
N TYR A 26 0.91 -8.87 12.22
CA TYR A 26 1.91 -7.84 11.94
C TYR A 26 1.35 -6.82 10.95
N ARG A 27 1.54 -5.53 11.23
CA ARG A 27 1.15 -4.41 10.38
C ARG A 27 2.31 -4.03 9.47
N ILE A 28 2.08 -4.09 8.17
CA ILE A 28 3.15 -4.01 7.18
C ILE A 28 2.81 -3.00 6.08
N ASP A 29 3.67 -2.01 5.90
CA ASP A 29 3.59 -1.04 4.81
C ASP A 29 4.77 -1.24 3.86
N LEU A 30 4.54 -1.90 2.72
CA LEU A 30 5.63 -2.34 1.84
C LEU A 30 6.09 -1.27 0.84
N HIS A 31 5.47 -0.09 0.78
CA HIS A 31 5.75 0.87 -0.29
C HIS A 31 6.10 2.25 0.28
N ILE A 32 7.35 2.42 0.68
CA ILE A 32 7.87 3.68 1.24
C ILE A 32 9.10 4.15 0.44
N HIS A 33 9.08 5.42 0.05
CA HIS A 33 10.18 6.03 -0.70
C HIS A 33 11.17 6.79 0.16
N VAL A 34 12.43 6.74 -0.23
CA VAL A 34 13.53 7.56 0.29
C VAL A 34 13.62 8.82 -0.56
N GLY A 35 13.55 9.99 0.09
CA GLY A 35 13.75 11.28 -0.55
C GLY A 35 15.23 11.63 -0.70
N LYS A 36 16.05 11.28 0.29
CA LYS A 36 17.49 11.59 0.33
C LYS A 36 18.28 10.49 1.03
N ALA A 37 19.39 10.07 0.44
CA ALA A 37 20.34 9.08 1.00
C ALA A 37 21.78 9.51 0.70
N CYS A 38 22.74 9.24 1.60
CA CYS A 38 24.13 9.72 1.49
C CYS A 38 24.25 11.24 1.16
N GLY A 39 23.30 12.06 1.62
CA GLY A 39 23.23 13.49 1.30
C GLY A 39 22.82 13.83 -0.15
N LYS A 40 22.48 12.84 -0.98
CA LYS A 40 22.03 12.99 -2.37
C LYS A 40 20.52 12.80 -2.50
N PRO A 41 19.83 13.56 -3.38
CA PRO A 41 18.42 13.33 -3.66
C PRO A 41 18.21 11.98 -4.34
N VAL A 42 17.19 11.23 -3.90
CA VAL A 42 16.79 9.92 -4.47
C VAL A 42 15.44 10.05 -5.17
N LYS A 43 14.43 10.62 -4.51
CA LYS A 43 13.10 10.91 -5.08
C LYS A 43 12.76 12.38 -4.89
N ILE A 44 12.79 13.16 -5.98
CA ILE A 44 12.58 14.62 -5.96
C ILE A 44 11.22 15.02 -5.37
N PRO A 45 10.09 14.35 -5.72
CA PRO A 45 8.78 14.68 -5.13
C PRO A 45 8.64 14.33 -3.64
N SER A 46 9.58 13.58 -3.06
CA SER A 46 9.57 13.21 -1.64
C SER A 46 10.21 14.28 -0.77
N SER A 47 9.75 14.36 0.49
CA SER A 47 10.38 15.23 1.49
C SER A 47 11.87 14.90 1.63
N CYS A 48 12.71 15.92 1.80
CA CYS A 48 14.12 15.74 2.12
C CYS A 48 14.36 15.11 3.50
N ASP A 49 13.31 15.05 4.33
CA ASP A 49 13.26 14.34 5.61
C ASP A 49 12.99 12.84 5.46
N MET A 50 12.64 12.35 4.26
CA MET A 50 12.56 10.91 3.98
C MET A 50 13.96 10.32 3.83
N THR A 51 14.74 10.32 4.91
CA THR A 51 16.00 9.59 5.03
C THR A 51 15.74 8.21 5.61
N VAL A 52 16.63 7.24 5.39
CA VAL A 52 16.47 5.89 5.95
C VAL A 52 16.25 5.93 7.47
N PRO A 53 17.08 6.60 8.29
CA PRO A 53 16.85 6.67 9.74
C PRO A 53 15.50 7.26 10.12
N ARG A 54 15.06 8.35 9.46
CA ARG A 54 13.79 9.01 9.79
C ARG A 54 12.58 8.14 9.42
N ILE A 55 12.67 7.39 8.32
CA ILE A 55 11.64 6.41 7.93
C ILE A 55 11.51 5.32 8.99
N LEU A 56 12.62 4.75 9.46
CA LEU A 56 12.61 3.71 10.49
C LEU A 56 12.00 4.22 11.81
N GLU A 57 12.37 5.43 12.24
CA GLU A 57 11.80 6.05 13.44
C GLU A 57 10.30 6.32 13.29
N ALA A 58 9.88 6.90 12.16
CA ALA A 58 8.48 7.21 11.92
C ALA A 58 7.61 5.94 11.84
N ALA A 59 8.08 4.92 11.14
CA ALA A 59 7.37 3.66 11.02
C ALA A 59 7.18 2.97 12.38
N LEU A 60 8.24 2.87 13.19
CA LEU A 60 8.16 2.19 14.49
C LEU A 60 7.41 3.02 15.54
N TYR A 61 7.76 4.29 15.73
CA TYR A 61 7.30 5.08 16.88
C TYR A 61 6.10 5.97 16.56
N ASP A 62 6.11 6.67 15.42
CA ASP A 62 5.02 7.59 15.08
C ASP A 62 3.78 6.81 14.61
N LYS A 63 4.01 5.70 13.88
CA LYS A 63 2.97 4.91 13.21
C LYS A 63 2.64 3.60 13.91
N GLY A 64 3.63 2.88 14.45
CA GLY A 64 3.42 1.58 15.09
C GLY A 64 3.34 0.43 14.08
N LEU A 65 4.16 0.49 13.03
CA LEU A 65 4.35 -0.63 12.10
C LEU A 65 5.28 -1.68 12.68
N ASP A 66 5.04 -2.93 12.31
CA ASP A 66 5.89 -4.06 12.68
C ASP A 66 6.88 -4.43 11.55
N ALA A 67 6.51 -4.13 10.30
CA ALA A 67 7.40 -4.23 9.15
C ALA A 67 7.15 -3.13 8.12
N LEU A 68 8.15 -2.84 7.30
CA LEU A 68 8.04 -1.91 6.17
C LEU A 68 8.89 -2.31 4.98
N GLY A 69 8.51 -1.82 3.80
CA GLY A 69 9.30 -1.93 2.58
C GLY A 69 9.92 -0.60 2.18
N ILE A 70 11.24 -0.59 1.98
CA ILE A 70 11.96 0.54 1.38
C ILE A 70 12.15 0.23 -0.09
N VAL A 71 11.44 0.93 -0.98
CA VAL A 71 11.36 0.57 -2.40
C VAL A 71 12.33 1.33 -3.30
N ASP A 72 13.38 1.92 -2.73
CA ASP A 72 14.40 2.65 -3.47
C ASP A 72 15.79 2.01 -3.35
N CYS A 73 15.87 0.72 -2.99
CA CYS A 73 17.11 -0.04 -2.87
C CYS A 73 17.74 -0.45 -4.21
N ASN A 74 17.17 -0.02 -5.35
CA ASN A 74 17.91 0.08 -6.61
C ASN A 74 18.99 1.18 -6.55
N SER A 75 18.82 2.16 -5.64
CA SER A 75 19.79 3.23 -5.47
C SER A 75 20.96 2.78 -4.61
N ARG A 76 22.18 2.93 -5.16
CA ARG A 76 23.41 2.63 -4.43
C ARG A 76 23.59 3.49 -3.18
N TRP A 77 22.99 4.68 -3.16
CA TRP A 77 23.01 5.57 -1.99
C TRP A 77 22.12 5.04 -0.87
N VAL A 78 20.93 4.53 -1.21
CA VAL A 78 20.02 3.92 -0.22
C VAL A 78 20.62 2.64 0.35
N VAL A 79 21.24 1.82 -0.50
CA VAL A 79 21.95 0.61 -0.05
C VAL A 79 23.12 0.96 0.88
N ALA A 80 23.87 2.03 0.59
CA ALA A 80 24.95 2.51 1.46
C ALA A 80 24.43 2.97 2.84
N ASP A 81 23.33 3.73 2.91
CA ASP A 81 22.72 4.10 4.20
C ASP A 81 22.30 2.85 5.01
N LEU A 82 21.78 1.80 4.36
CA LEU A 82 21.45 0.53 5.01
C LEU A 82 22.70 -0.24 5.48
N ASP A 83 23.77 -0.24 4.68
CA ASP A 83 25.06 -0.85 5.04
C ASP A 83 25.67 -0.20 6.28
N GLU A 84 25.61 1.13 6.37
CA GLU A 84 26.10 1.87 7.55
C GLU A 84 25.37 1.43 8.82
N LEU A 85 24.04 1.26 8.75
CA LEU A 85 23.24 0.76 9.87
C LEU A 85 23.58 -0.70 10.23
N ILE A 86 23.90 -1.53 9.23
CA ILE A 86 24.33 -2.92 9.44
C ILE A 86 25.71 -2.96 10.11
N GLN A 87 26.65 -2.16 9.64
CA GLN A 87 28.00 -2.06 10.21
C GLN A 87 27.98 -1.52 11.64
N ALA A 88 27.07 -0.58 11.93
CA ALA A 88 26.83 -0.08 13.29
C ALA A 88 26.14 -1.11 14.20
N GLY A 89 25.58 -2.19 13.63
CA GLY A 89 24.86 -3.22 14.36
C GLY A 89 23.42 -2.87 14.76
N ASP A 90 22.91 -1.71 14.31
CA ASP A 90 21.53 -1.26 14.52
C ASP A 90 20.53 -2.03 13.65
N LEU A 91 20.98 -2.49 12.48
CA LEU A 91 20.21 -3.27 11.52
C LEU A 91 20.86 -4.66 11.35
N LYS A 92 20.07 -5.73 11.44
CA LYS A 92 20.61 -7.10 11.39
C LYS A 92 19.81 -7.97 10.44
N GLU A 93 20.50 -8.72 9.58
CA GLU A 93 19.85 -9.78 8.79
C GLU A 93 19.21 -10.81 9.73
N VAL A 94 18.05 -11.34 9.34
CA VAL A 94 17.35 -12.40 10.09
C VAL A 94 17.20 -13.66 9.25
N GLU A 95 17.03 -14.79 9.93
CA GLU A 95 16.69 -16.05 9.28
C GLU A 95 15.40 -15.91 8.47
N GLY A 96 15.39 -16.44 7.23
CA GLY A 96 14.28 -16.23 6.28
C GLY A 96 14.30 -14.86 5.59
N GLY A 97 15.36 -14.06 5.76
CA GLY A 97 15.58 -12.80 5.05
C GLY A 97 14.86 -11.60 5.66
N GLY A 98 15.22 -10.41 5.20
CA GLY A 98 14.85 -9.12 5.76
C GLY A 98 15.87 -8.61 6.78
N LEU A 99 15.71 -7.36 7.17
CA LEU A 99 16.63 -6.64 8.04
C LEU A 99 15.89 -6.13 9.27
N LEU A 100 16.20 -6.66 10.45
CA LEU A 100 15.53 -6.29 11.69
C LEU A 100 16.24 -5.12 12.37
N TRP A 101 15.58 -3.97 12.38
CA TRP A 101 16.09 -2.76 13.02
C TRP A 101 15.76 -2.77 14.52
N ARG A 102 16.80 -2.64 15.36
CA ARG A 102 16.69 -2.61 16.83
C ARG A 102 15.84 -3.75 17.43
N LYS A 103 15.82 -4.91 16.78
CA LYS A 103 15.02 -6.10 17.14
C LYS A 103 13.50 -5.88 17.14
N LYS A 104 12.98 -4.81 16.53
CA LYS A 104 11.57 -4.42 16.62
C LYS A 104 10.87 -4.24 15.28
N LEU A 105 11.57 -3.72 14.26
CA LEU A 105 10.98 -3.35 12.99
C LEU A 105 11.66 -4.11 11.85
N LEU A 106 10.91 -4.93 11.14
CA LEU A 106 11.43 -5.65 9.97
C LEU A 106 11.45 -4.72 8.75
N VAL A 107 12.60 -4.60 8.10
CA VAL A 107 12.78 -3.86 6.86
C VAL A 107 12.95 -4.85 5.72
N ILE A 108 12.07 -4.75 4.73
CA ILE A 108 12.14 -5.48 3.47
C ILE A 108 12.70 -4.55 2.40
N PRO A 109 13.91 -4.80 1.89
CA PRO A 109 14.47 -3.96 0.84
C PRO A 109 13.79 -4.29 -0.51
N GLY A 110 13.55 -3.25 -1.30
CA GLY A 110 12.86 -3.37 -2.58
C GLY A 110 13.21 -2.26 -3.56
N ALA A 111 12.66 -2.36 -4.77
CA ALA A 111 12.86 -1.40 -5.85
C ALA A 111 11.56 -1.22 -6.64
N GLU A 112 11.00 -0.01 -6.63
CA GLU A 112 9.98 0.40 -7.59
C GLU A 112 10.68 0.75 -8.91
N VAL A 113 10.11 0.32 -10.04
CA VAL A 113 10.57 0.68 -11.39
C VAL A 113 9.39 1.09 -12.26
N GLU A 114 9.64 1.98 -13.21
CA GLU A 114 8.64 2.38 -14.22
C GLU A 114 8.86 1.58 -15.50
N ILE A 115 7.80 0.88 -15.94
CA ILE A 115 7.78 0.07 -17.16
C ILE A 115 6.87 0.76 -18.17
N ASP A 116 7.34 0.93 -19.40
CA ASP A 116 6.51 1.46 -20.49
C ASP A 116 5.74 0.32 -21.18
N LYS A 117 4.41 0.47 -21.27
CA LYS A 117 3.57 -0.41 -22.07
C LYS A 117 2.94 0.40 -23.21
N ASP A 118 3.55 0.35 -24.39
CA ASP A 118 3.04 0.98 -25.61
C ASP A 118 2.78 2.50 -25.43
N GLY A 119 3.72 3.21 -24.78
CA GLY A 119 3.60 4.63 -24.44
C GLY A 119 2.76 4.91 -23.20
N ARG A 120 2.28 3.88 -22.50
CA ARG A 120 1.51 4.00 -21.25
C ARG A 120 2.29 3.39 -20.09
N PRO A 121 3.04 4.21 -19.36
CA PRO A 121 3.88 3.72 -18.28
C PRO A 121 3.06 3.29 -17.06
N PHE A 122 3.54 2.26 -16.37
CA PHE A 122 3.05 1.83 -15.06
C PHE A 122 4.20 1.45 -14.14
N HIS A 123 3.93 1.35 -12.84
CA HIS A 123 4.96 0.99 -11.86
C HIS A 123 4.84 -0.47 -11.40
N LEU A 124 6.00 -1.06 -11.13
CA LEU A 124 6.15 -2.39 -10.55
C LEU A 124 7.16 -2.30 -9.40
N VAL A 125 6.83 -2.91 -8.27
CA VAL A 125 7.75 -3.05 -7.14
C VAL A 125 8.33 -4.44 -7.11
N ALA A 126 9.63 -4.56 -6.90
CA ALA A 126 10.33 -5.80 -6.60
C ALA A 126 10.79 -5.80 -5.15
N PHE A 127 10.60 -6.91 -4.44
CA PHE A 127 11.01 -7.10 -3.04
C PHE A 127 12.02 -8.23 -2.95
N PHE A 128 13.03 -8.05 -2.09
CA PHE A 128 14.16 -8.96 -2.01
C PHE A 128 14.44 -9.46 -0.58
N PRO A 129 15.01 -10.68 -0.43
CA PRO A 129 15.40 -11.21 0.86
C PRO A 129 16.45 -10.37 1.60
N GLY A 130 17.25 -9.56 0.92
CA GLY A 130 18.33 -8.82 1.55
C GLY A 130 19.06 -7.86 0.61
N ILE A 131 20.01 -7.12 1.17
CA ILE A 131 20.78 -6.09 0.44
C ILE A 131 21.69 -6.67 -0.65
N VAL A 132 22.13 -7.93 -0.52
CA VAL A 132 22.94 -8.61 -1.53
C VAL A 132 22.16 -8.70 -2.84
N GLN A 133 20.91 -9.18 -2.78
CA GLN A 133 20.02 -9.28 -3.92
C GLN A 133 19.70 -7.90 -4.51
N CYS A 134 19.55 -6.86 -3.69
CA CYS A 134 19.38 -5.50 -4.19
C CYS A 134 20.57 -5.00 -5.01
N ARG A 135 21.81 -5.32 -4.62
CA ARG A 135 23.00 -4.97 -5.41
C ARG A 135 23.02 -5.70 -6.75
N GLU A 136 22.69 -6.99 -6.76
CA GLU A 136 22.58 -7.76 -8.00
C GLU A 136 21.48 -7.23 -8.93
N PHE A 137 20.33 -6.86 -8.37
CA PHE A 137 19.23 -6.26 -9.12
C PHE A 137 19.62 -4.88 -9.67
N THR A 138 20.31 -4.06 -8.87
CA THR A 138 20.86 -2.77 -9.29
C THR A 138 21.79 -2.94 -10.49
N ALA A 139 22.75 -3.87 -10.42
CA ALA A 139 23.67 -4.14 -11.52
C ALA A 139 22.94 -4.60 -12.79
N PHE A 140 21.88 -5.39 -12.63
CA PHE A 140 21.00 -5.80 -13.73
C PHE A 140 20.25 -4.61 -14.36
N LEU A 141 19.78 -3.64 -13.57
CA LEU A 141 19.04 -2.48 -14.08
C LEU A 141 19.91 -1.41 -14.76
N MET A 142 21.18 -1.28 -14.37
CA MET A 142 22.09 -0.25 -14.87
C MET A 142 22.14 -0.10 -16.40
N PRO A 143 22.25 -1.18 -17.22
CA PRO A 143 22.26 -1.04 -18.68
C PRO A 143 20.89 -0.64 -19.27
N HIS A 144 19.81 -0.70 -18.49
CA HIS A 144 18.44 -0.49 -18.96
C HIS A 144 17.82 0.83 -18.49
N CYS A 145 18.54 1.67 -17.74
CA CYS A 145 18.04 2.96 -17.26
C CYS A 145 19.11 4.04 -17.29
N ALA A 146 18.68 5.31 -17.40
CA ALA A 146 19.61 6.44 -17.46
C ALA A 146 20.31 6.72 -16.12
N ASN A 147 19.60 6.52 -15.00
CA ASN A 147 20.15 6.73 -13.66
C ASN A 147 19.48 5.79 -12.66
N VAL A 148 20.17 4.69 -12.35
CA VAL A 148 19.71 3.68 -11.39
C VAL A 148 19.60 4.21 -9.97
N ASN A 149 20.24 5.34 -9.64
CA ASN A 149 20.23 5.87 -8.28
C ASN A 149 19.00 6.75 -7.98
N MET A 150 18.20 7.10 -9.00
CA MET A 150 16.90 7.73 -8.79
C MET A 150 15.87 6.70 -8.37
N SER A 151 14.92 7.11 -7.54
CA SER A 151 13.72 6.34 -7.26
C SER A 151 12.91 6.11 -8.54
N THR A 152 12.26 4.95 -8.63
CA THR A 152 11.36 4.59 -9.73
C THR A 152 12.00 4.80 -11.11
N PRO A 153 13.22 4.28 -11.37
CA PRO A 153 13.85 4.52 -12.65
C PRO A 153 12.99 3.90 -13.76
N ARG A 154 12.82 4.66 -14.84
CA ARG A 154 12.23 4.12 -16.06
C ARG A 154 13.22 3.14 -16.67
N VAL A 155 12.76 1.91 -16.86
CA VAL A 155 13.57 0.81 -17.38
C VAL A 155 13.12 0.45 -18.79
N ASN A 156 14.07 0.37 -19.72
CA ASN A 156 13.85 -0.13 -21.07
C ASN A 156 14.25 -1.61 -21.13
N ILE A 157 13.38 -2.45 -20.60
CA ILE A 157 13.59 -3.89 -20.53
C ILE A 157 12.29 -4.64 -20.82
N ASP A 158 12.42 -5.81 -21.44
CA ASP A 158 11.33 -6.76 -21.53
C ASP A 158 10.79 -7.09 -20.11
N PRO A 159 9.49 -6.91 -19.85
CA PRO A 159 8.93 -7.13 -18.52
C PRO A 159 9.07 -8.57 -18.01
N GLY A 160 9.07 -9.57 -18.89
CA GLY A 160 9.32 -10.96 -18.51
C GLY A 160 10.73 -11.16 -17.96
N SER A 161 11.72 -10.53 -18.59
CA SER A 161 13.11 -10.56 -18.13
C SER A 161 13.28 -9.93 -16.75
N LEU A 162 12.54 -8.85 -16.48
CA LEU A 162 12.50 -8.22 -15.16
C LEU A 162 11.92 -9.16 -14.09
N LEU A 163 10.73 -9.72 -14.34
CA LEU A 163 10.06 -10.65 -13.41
C LEU A 163 10.92 -11.89 -13.10
N ARG A 164 11.46 -12.53 -14.15
CA ARG A 164 12.37 -13.68 -14.01
C ARG A 164 13.63 -13.31 -13.22
N LYS A 165 14.16 -12.09 -13.39
CA LYS A 165 15.30 -11.64 -12.59
C LYS A 165 14.92 -11.53 -11.12
N VAL A 166 13.78 -10.93 -10.78
CA VAL A 166 13.31 -10.83 -9.39
C VAL A 166 13.17 -12.22 -8.77
N GLU A 167 12.57 -13.17 -9.49
CA GLU A 167 12.42 -14.55 -9.04
C GLU A 167 13.75 -15.27 -8.84
N SER A 168 14.71 -15.10 -9.77
CA SER A 168 16.05 -15.70 -9.67
C SER A 168 16.82 -15.23 -8.43
N LEU A 169 16.44 -14.06 -7.89
CA LEU A 169 16.99 -13.49 -6.66
C LEU A 169 16.18 -13.90 -5.41
N GLY A 170 15.25 -14.85 -5.55
CA GLY A 170 14.36 -15.29 -4.47
C GLY A 170 13.26 -14.27 -4.12
N GLY A 171 13.15 -13.19 -4.89
CA GLY A 171 12.22 -12.09 -4.64
C GLY A 171 10.76 -12.40 -4.97
N PHE A 172 9.92 -11.39 -4.77
CA PHE A 172 8.56 -11.32 -5.33
C PHE A 172 8.27 -9.92 -5.86
N SER A 173 7.24 -9.78 -6.69
CA SER A 173 6.84 -8.50 -7.29
C SER A 173 5.45 -8.07 -6.86
N ALA A 174 5.16 -6.78 -6.99
CA ALA A 174 3.81 -6.23 -6.92
C ALA A 174 3.56 -5.26 -8.06
N ILE A 175 2.40 -5.35 -8.71
CA ILE A 175 1.92 -4.27 -9.58
C ILE A 175 1.52 -3.12 -8.67
N ALA A 176 2.25 -2.01 -8.74
CA ALA A 176 2.10 -0.90 -7.80
C ALA A 176 0.82 -0.12 -8.06
N HIS A 177 0.17 0.35 -6.98
CA HIS A 177 -0.99 1.26 -6.96
C HIS A 177 -1.88 1.17 -8.21
N ALA A 178 -2.36 -0.04 -8.49
CA ALA A 178 -2.74 -0.49 -9.82
C ALA A 178 -3.88 0.30 -10.46
N PHE A 179 -4.71 0.96 -9.66
CA PHE A 179 -5.88 1.71 -10.10
C PHE A 179 -5.68 3.23 -10.14
N THR A 180 -4.49 3.72 -9.78
CA THR A 180 -4.22 5.16 -9.85
C THR A 180 -4.30 5.66 -11.31
N PRO A 181 -4.91 6.85 -11.56
CA PRO A 181 -5.08 7.37 -12.93
C PRO A 181 -3.79 7.66 -13.69
N TYR A 182 -2.66 7.64 -13.01
CA TYR A 182 -1.34 7.90 -13.57
C TYR A 182 -0.40 6.84 -13.04
N LYS A 183 0.28 6.12 -13.94
CA LYS A 183 1.26 5.08 -13.58
C LYS A 183 0.70 3.85 -12.85
N GLY A 184 -0.61 3.79 -12.61
CA GLY A 184 -1.33 2.57 -12.27
C GLY A 184 -1.65 1.74 -13.53
N TYR A 185 -1.48 0.42 -13.45
CA TYR A 185 -1.71 -0.48 -14.58
C TYR A 185 -3.15 -0.39 -15.12
N PHE A 186 -4.15 -0.68 -14.29
CA PHE A 186 -5.56 -0.64 -14.68
C PHE A 186 -6.11 0.78 -14.80
N GLY A 187 -5.56 1.71 -14.02
CA GLY A 187 -5.93 3.12 -14.08
C GLY A 187 -5.53 3.80 -15.39
N SER A 188 -4.39 3.40 -15.99
CA SER A 188 -3.84 4.12 -17.16
C SER A 188 -3.21 3.27 -18.26
N ALA A 189 -2.60 2.12 -17.96
CA ALA A 189 -1.76 1.39 -18.92
C ALA A 189 -2.48 0.26 -19.67
N GLY A 190 -3.35 -0.48 -19.00
CA GLY A 190 -3.98 -1.70 -19.52
C GLY A 190 -5.37 -1.95 -18.96
N THR A 191 -6.02 -3.00 -19.48
CA THR A 191 -7.34 -3.47 -19.03
C THR A 191 -7.29 -4.91 -18.53
N ARG A 192 -6.29 -5.70 -18.98
CA ARG A 192 -6.05 -7.08 -18.59
C ARG A 192 -4.56 -7.35 -18.43
N LEU A 193 -4.16 -7.97 -17.33
CA LEU A 193 -2.78 -8.41 -17.04
C LEU A 193 -2.42 -9.71 -17.79
N SER A 194 -3.40 -10.58 -18.03
CA SER A 194 -3.20 -11.90 -18.63
C SER A 194 -2.30 -11.91 -19.88
N PRO A 195 -2.48 -11.04 -20.91
CA PRO A 195 -1.61 -11.08 -22.09
C PRO A 195 -0.19 -10.60 -21.80
N TRP A 196 -0.01 -9.75 -20.79
CA TRP A 196 1.30 -9.27 -20.36
C TRP A 196 2.06 -10.37 -19.60
N LEU A 197 1.37 -11.11 -18.73
CA LEU A 197 1.92 -12.26 -18.01
C LEU A 197 2.24 -13.44 -18.93
N GLU A 198 1.37 -13.72 -19.89
CA GLU A 198 1.62 -14.77 -20.88
C GLU A 198 2.89 -14.50 -21.69
N ARG A 199 3.12 -13.24 -22.11
CA ARG A 199 4.39 -12.85 -22.74
C ARG A 199 5.58 -12.96 -21.79
N ALA A 200 5.38 -12.64 -20.51
CA ALA A 200 6.45 -12.70 -19.52
C ALA A 200 6.90 -14.14 -19.21
N TYR A 201 5.98 -15.09 -19.16
CA TYR A 201 6.27 -16.47 -18.76
C TYR A 201 6.26 -17.48 -19.91
N GLY A 202 5.78 -17.09 -21.10
CA GLY A 202 5.62 -17.98 -22.25
C GLY A 202 4.38 -18.88 -22.18
N PHE A 203 3.57 -18.75 -21.13
CA PHE A 203 2.28 -19.39 -20.94
C PHE A 203 1.44 -18.53 -20.00
N LEU A 204 0.11 -18.61 -20.09
CA LEU A 204 -0.75 -17.95 -19.12
C LEU A 204 -0.66 -18.73 -17.79
N PRO A 205 -0.19 -18.11 -16.69
CA PRO A 205 -0.22 -18.76 -15.39
C PRO A 205 -1.66 -19.13 -15.07
N MET A 206 -1.95 -20.38 -14.71
CA MET A 206 -3.29 -20.77 -14.28
C MET A 206 -3.56 -20.16 -12.91
N LEU A 207 -4.11 -18.95 -12.92
CA LEU A 207 -4.68 -18.28 -11.76
C LEU A 207 -6.01 -18.97 -11.44
N GLU A 208 -5.99 -20.20 -10.91
CA GLU A 208 -7.23 -20.77 -10.40
C GLU A 208 -7.77 -19.88 -9.27
N PRO A 209 -9.07 -19.51 -9.26
CA PRO A 209 -9.65 -18.73 -8.19
C PRO A 209 -9.38 -19.37 -6.83
N GLY A 210 -8.73 -18.64 -5.92
CA GLY A 210 -8.30 -19.16 -4.62
C GLY A 210 -6.95 -19.90 -4.62
N SER A 211 -6.41 -20.26 -5.79
CA SER A 211 -5.01 -20.68 -5.95
C SER A 211 -4.14 -19.43 -6.14
N TYR A 212 -3.84 -18.75 -5.03
CA TYR A 212 -2.94 -17.58 -4.99
C TYR A 212 -1.46 -17.94 -5.27
N SER A 213 -1.22 -19.14 -5.80
CA SER A 213 -0.01 -19.52 -6.51
C SER A 213 -0.45 -20.00 -7.91
N PRO A 214 -0.09 -19.28 -8.98
CA PRO A 214 -0.52 -19.62 -10.34
C PRO A 214 0.08 -20.92 -10.90
N PHE A 215 0.92 -21.64 -10.15
CA PHE A 215 1.93 -22.53 -10.72
C PHE A 215 1.97 -23.96 -10.16
N GLY A 216 1.19 -24.31 -9.15
CA GLY A 216 1.34 -25.61 -8.50
C GLY A 216 2.79 -25.87 -8.03
N LYS A 217 3.15 -27.12 -7.76
CA LYS A 217 4.53 -27.48 -7.38
C LYS A 217 5.46 -27.40 -8.61
N GLY A 218 6.27 -26.36 -8.73
CA GLY A 218 7.49 -26.40 -9.56
C GLY A 218 7.85 -25.22 -10.46
N THR A 219 7.00 -24.19 -10.64
CA THR A 219 7.40 -22.94 -11.36
C THR A 219 6.81 -21.67 -10.73
N THR A 220 7.19 -20.50 -11.27
CA THR A 220 7.70 -19.35 -10.53
C THR A 220 7.00 -18.05 -10.93
N GLY A 221 6.27 -17.40 -10.01
CA GLY A 221 5.74 -16.06 -10.24
C GLY A 221 4.94 -15.55 -9.06
N HIS A 222 5.64 -15.02 -8.07
CA HIS A 222 5.05 -14.39 -6.90
C HIS A 222 4.74 -12.93 -7.23
N ILE A 223 3.52 -12.66 -7.70
CA ILE A 223 3.07 -11.31 -8.03
C ILE A 223 1.86 -10.96 -7.18
N ALA A 224 1.97 -9.89 -6.40
CA ALA A 224 0.85 -9.27 -5.71
C ALA A 224 0.28 -8.11 -6.53
N LEU A 225 -0.92 -7.66 -6.18
CA LEU A 225 -1.52 -6.44 -6.71
C LEU A 225 -1.64 -5.43 -5.57
N GLU A 226 -0.93 -4.31 -5.66
CA GLU A 226 -1.15 -3.20 -4.74
C GLU A 226 -2.35 -2.39 -5.20
N LEU A 227 -3.37 -2.26 -4.35
CA LEU A 227 -4.60 -1.54 -4.67
C LEU A 227 -4.32 -0.04 -4.89
N GLY A 228 -3.53 0.53 -3.97
CA GLY A 228 -3.25 1.95 -3.88
C GLY A 228 -4.46 2.77 -3.43
N LEU A 229 -4.22 4.05 -3.15
CA LEU A 229 -5.15 4.97 -2.48
C LEU A 229 -6.48 5.25 -3.21
N SER A 230 -6.68 4.69 -4.40
CA SER A 230 -7.81 5.02 -5.28
C SER A 230 -8.79 3.87 -5.47
N ALA A 231 -8.50 2.69 -4.91
CA ALA A 231 -9.37 1.53 -4.98
C ALA A 231 -9.29 0.71 -3.70
N ASP A 232 -10.37 0.01 -3.39
CA ASP A 232 -10.41 -1.01 -2.35
C ASP A 232 -10.59 -2.40 -2.97
N THR A 233 -10.71 -3.41 -2.10
CA THR A 233 -10.93 -4.79 -2.50
C THR A 233 -12.23 -4.99 -3.28
N THR A 234 -13.32 -4.29 -2.92
CA THR A 234 -14.61 -4.41 -3.59
C THR A 234 -14.57 -3.84 -5.01
N MET A 235 -13.85 -2.75 -5.21
CA MET A 235 -13.61 -2.20 -6.54
C MET A 235 -12.74 -3.14 -7.39
N ALA A 236 -11.65 -3.68 -6.83
CA ALA A 236 -10.72 -4.53 -7.57
C ALA A 236 -11.29 -5.92 -7.92
N ASP A 237 -12.04 -6.55 -7.01
CA ASP A 237 -12.61 -7.90 -7.23
C ASP A 237 -13.69 -7.95 -8.31
N ARG A 238 -14.11 -6.80 -8.86
CA ARG A 238 -14.98 -6.76 -10.05
C ARG A 238 -14.27 -7.13 -11.35
N ILE A 239 -12.97 -7.40 -11.29
CA ILE A 239 -12.15 -7.86 -12.40
C ILE A 239 -11.70 -9.29 -12.08
N SER A 240 -12.33 -10.27 -12.71
CA SER A 240 -12.19 -11.70 -12.40
C SER A 240 -10.74 -12.22 -12.46
N GLU A 241 -9.91 -11.73 -13.39
CA GLU A 241 -8.50 -12.14 -13.45
C GLU A 241 -7.71 -11.76 -12.18
N LEU A 242 -8.18 -10.78 -11.40
CA LEU A 242 -7.54 -10.34 -10.16
C LEU A 242 -7.83 -11.28 -8.97
N HIS A 243 -8.74 -12.24 -9.13
CA HIS A 243 -9.10 -13.20 -8.08
C HIS A 243 -7.95 -14.15 -7.72
N GLY A 244 -6.98 -14.34 -8.63
CA GLY A 244 -5.77 -15.12 -8.39
C GLY A 244 -4.61 -14.37 -7.72
N PHE A 245 -4.74 -13.07 -7.46
CA PHE A 245 -3.67 -12.26 -6.86
C PHE A 245 -3.96 -11.94 -5.39
N PRO A 246 -2.96 -12.04 -4.49
CA PRO A 246 -3.07 -11.40 -3.19
C PRO A 246 -3.08 -9.88 -3.38
N PHE A 247 -3.94 -9.21 -2.62
CA PHE A 247 -4.01 -7.75 -2.64
C PHE A 247 -3.16 -7.19 -1.51
N LEU A 248 -2.37 -6.17 -1.82
CA LEU A 248 -1.61 -5.39 -0.87
C LEU A 248 -2.22 -3.99 -0.77
N SER A 249 -2.20 -3.45 0.44
CA SER A 249 -2.41 -2.02 0.71
C SER A 249 -1.15 -1.49 1.35
N SER A 250 -0.57 -0.46 0.73
CA SER A 250 0.69 0.17 1.14
C SER A 250 0.58 1.67 0.88
N SER A 251 1.35 2.46 1.61
CA SER A 251 1.11 3.90 1.67
C SER A 251 1.59 4.67 0.44
N ASP A 252 2.55 4.17 -0.34
CA ASP A 252 3.31 4.97 -1.32
C ASP A 252 3.75 6.30 -0.67
N ALA A 253 4.46 6.19 0.45
CA ALA A 253 4.78 7.32 1.29
C ALA A 253 5.94 8.15 0.73
N HIS A 254 5.67 9.44 0.54
CA HIS A 254 6.66 10.48 0.19
C HIS A 254 6.97 11.46 1.33
N SER A 255 6.37 11.25 2.51
CA SER A 255 6.67 12.00 3.74
C SER A 255 6.40 11.13 4.97
N PRO A 256 7.06 11.38 6.12
CA PRO A 256 6.90 10.54 7.31
C PRO A 256 5.44 10.46 7.79
N GLN A 257 4.68 11.53 7.63
CA GLN A 257 3.27 11.61 8.04
C GLN A 257 2.36 10.72 7.19
N ARG A 258 2.77 10.37 5.97
CA ARG A 258 1.98 9.54 5.04
C ARG A 258 2.23 8.04 5.21
N ILE A 259 3.30 7.65 5.91
CA ILE A 259 3.57 6.24 6.23
C ILE A 259 2.36 5.63 6.95
N ALA A 260 2.04 4.38 6.62
CA ALA A 260 0.92 3.61 7.17
C ALA A 260 -0.48 4.21 6.96
N ARG A 261 -0.65 5.17 6.03
CA ARG A 261 -2.02 5.58 5.61
C ARG A 261 -2.77 4.44 4.93
N GLU A 262 -2.03 3.48 4.38
CA GLU A 262 -2.48 2.13 4.05
C GLU A 262 -1.42 1.13 4.48
N PHE A 263 -1.84 -0.05 4.91
CA PHE A 263 -0.97 -1.15 5.29
C PHE A 263 -1.72 -2.48 5.19
N THR A 264 -0.96 -3.57 5.16
CA THR A 264 -1.47 -4.93 5.15
C THR A 264 -1.25 -5.57 6.51
N VAL A 265 -2.21 -6.36 6.99
CA VAL A 265 -2.06 -7.16 8.21
C VAL A 265 -1.82 -8.62 7.83
N LEU A 266 -0.66 -9.14 8.20
CA LEU A 266 -0.27 -10.54 7.96
C LEU A 266 -0.11 -11.25 9.29
N TYR A 267 -0.62 -12.48 9.40
CA TYR A 267 -0.27 -13.36 10.50
C TYR A 267 0.97 -14.17 10.14
N MET A 268 2.00 -14.10 10.98
CA MET A 268 3.26 -14.80 10.78
C MET A 268 3.71 -15.45 12.10
N GLU A 269 4.46 -16.54 12.02
CA GLU A 269 5.14 -17.08 13.21
C GLU A 269 6.30 -16.18 13.65
N LEU A 270 7.06 -15.69 12.67
CA LEU A 270 8.20 -14.81 12.83
C LEU A 270 8.25 -13.77 11.71
N PRO A 271 8.59 -12.50 12.02
CA PRO A 271 8.72 -11.48 10.99
C PRO A 271 10.02 -11.71 10.21
N SER A 272 9.88 -12.16 8.96
CA SER A 272 10.96 -12.29 7.98
C SER A 272 10.42 -12.07 6.56
N PHE A 273 11.31 -11.90 5.60
CA PHE A 273 10.94 -11.81 4.19
C PHE A 273 10.16 -13.04 3.72
N GLU A 274 10.63 -14.24 4.05
CA GLU A 274 9.93 -15.49 3.75
C GLU A 274 8.60 -15.61 4.50
N GLY A 275 8.50 -15.08 5.74
CA GLY A 275 7.24 -14.95 6.46
C GLY A 275 6.22 -14.10 5.71
N VAL A 276 6.65 -12.93 5.20
CA VAL A 276 5.79 -12.04 4.38
C VAL A 276 5.38 -12.73 3.09
N LYS A 277 6.34 -13.31 2.37
CA LYS A 277 6.11 -13.98 1.08
C LYS A 277 5.17 -15.18 1.24
N SER A 278 5.39 -16.06 2.21
CA SER A 278 4.51 -17.21 2.48
C SER A 278 3.12 -16.76 2.95
N SER A 279 3.01 -15.68 3.72
CA SER A 279 1.72 -15.13 4.15
C SER A 279 0.89 -14.53 3.00
N LEU A 280 1.51 -14.20 1.88
CA LEU A 280 0.84 -13.71 0.67
C LEU A 280 0.56 -14.84 -0.32
N PHE A 281 1.49 -15.78 -0.48
CA PHE A 281 1.50 -16.74 -1.60
C PHE A 281 1.42 -18.22 -1.17
N GLY A 282 1.37 -18.53 0.12
CA GLY A 282 1.42 -19.89 0.69
C GLY A 282 0.19 -20.78 0.45
N GLY A 283 -0.65 -20.47 -0.53
CA GLY A 283 -1.84 -21.24 -0.87
C GLY A 283 -2.84 -21.34 0.28
N SER A 284 -3.24 -22.57 0.64
CA SER A 284 -4.18 -22.82 1.75
C SER A 284 -3.64 -22.46 3.13
N MET A 285 -2.33 -22.23 3.26
CA MET A 285 -1.67 -21.74 4.47
C MET A 285 -1.41 -20.22 4.39
N ARG A 286 -2.10 -19.49 3.50
CA ARG A 286 -2.02 -18.03 3.45
C ARG A 286 -2.66 -17.44 4.68
N PHE A 287 -1.93 -16.53 5.33
CA PHE A 287 -2.32 -15.93 6.59
C PHE A 287 -2.47 -14.40 6.49
N GLN A 288 -2.90 -13.88 5.34
CA GLN A 288 -3.28 -12.47 5.25
C GLN A 288 -4.60 -12.21 5.98
N VAL A 289 -4.56 -11.36 7.00
CA VAL A 289 -5.69 -11.06 7.88
C VAL A 289 -6.60 -9.99 7.29
N ALA A 290 -6.00 -8.88 6.83
CA ALA A 290 -6.75 -7.75 6.29
C ALA A 290 -5.88 -6.85 5.42
N ASN A 291 -6.56 -6.06 4.58
CA ASN A 291 -6.03 -4.83 4.01
C ASN A 291 -6.60 -3.66 4.82
N VAL A 292 -5.79 -2.66 5.17
CA VAL A 292 -6.24 -1.47 5.89
C VAL A 292 -5.85 -0.24 5.08
N GLY A 293 -6.80 0.65 4.81
CA GLY A 293 -6.49 1.83 4.01
C GLY A 293 -7.61 2.85 3.92
N ILE A 294 -7.44 3.84 3.05
CA ILE A 294 -8.34 4.98 2.97
C ILE A 294 -9.59 4.60 2.19
N ASP A 295 -10.74 5.19 2.55
CA ASP A 295 -11.94 5.09 1.73
C ASP A 295 -11.70 5.71 0.33
N PRO A 296 -11.72 4.91 -0.77
CA PRO A 296 -11.35 5.39 -2.10
C PRO A 296 -12.29 6.48 -2.61
N ARG A 297 -13.50 6.59 -2.04
CA ARG A 297 -14.43 7.69 -2.31
C ARG A 297 -13.87 9.06 -1.95
N LEU A 298 -12.93 9.14 -1.01
CA LEU A 298 -12.24 10.38 -0.66
C LEU A 298 -11.21 10.80 -1.73
N GLY A 299 -10.86 9.92 -2.67
CA GLY A 299 -9.86 10.17 -3.69
C GLY A 299 -10.20 11.34 -4.60
N LYS A 300 -9.20 12.17 -4.91
CA LYS A 300 -9.32 13.35 -5.80
C LYS A 300 -9.88 13.06 -7.20
N TYR A 301 -9.77 11.81 -7.65
CA TYR A 301 -10.25 11.34 -8.95
C TYR A 301 -11.17 10.12 -8.79
N HIS A 302 -11.93 10.01 -7.70
CA HIS A 302 -12.84 8.88 -7.53
C HIS A 302 -13.94 8.87 -8.60
N ARG A 303 -14.71 9.97 -8.70
CA ARG A 303 -15.78 10.15 -9.70
C ARG A 303 -15.34 10.92 -10.92
N SER A 304 -15.96 10.58 -12.05
CA SER A 304 -15.87 11.30 -13.30
C SER A 304 -16.61 12.64 -13.21
N VAL A 305 -16.01 13.69 -13.77
CA VAL A 305 -16.61 15.04 -13.72
C VAL A 305 -16.55 15.73 -15.08
N CYS A 306 -17.48 16.67 -15.28
CA CYS A 306 -17.35 17.67 -16.34
C CYS A 306 -16.35 18.75 -15.88
N GLY A 307 -15.21 18.86 -16.56
CA GLY A 307 -14.20 19.89 -16.33
C GLY A 307 -14.68 21.32 -16.64
N LYS A 308 -15.82 21.52 -17.30
CA LYS A 308 -16.41 22.85 -17.52
C LYS A 308 -17.24 23.33 -16.32
N CYS A 309 -18.16 22.50 -15.81
CA CYS A 309 -19.10 22.92 -14.76
C CYS A 309 -18.90 22.20 -13.41
N GLY A 310 -18.00 21.22 -13.33
CA GLY A 310 -17.72 20.45 -12.12
C GLY A 310 -18.75 19.38 -11.77
N SER A 311 -19.82 19.21 -12.55
CA SER A 311 -20.85 18.20 -12.26
C SER A 311 -20.28 16.78 -12.37
N PHE A 312 -20.69 15.89 -11.47
CA PHE A 312 -20.43 14.47 -11.63
C PHE A 312 -21.08 13.92 -12.90
N LEU A 313 -20.43 12.94 -13.50
CA LEU A 313 -20.87 12.22 -14.67
C LEU A 313 -21.00 10.75 -14.26
N ASP A 314 -22.20 10.19 -14.38
CA ASP A 314 -22.38 8.74 -14.29
C ASP A 314 -21.90 8.06 -15.58
N SER A 315 -21.89 6.72 -15.57
CA SER A 315 -21.43 5.91 -16.70
C SER A 315 -22.23 6.19 -17.99
N GLN A 316 -23.52 6.51 -17.88
CA GLN A 316 -24.38 6.80 -19.03
C GLN A 316 -24.05 8.18 -19.63
N ALA A 317 -23.94 9.22 -18.81
CA ALA A 317 -23.53 10.55 -19.23
C ALA A 317 -22.11 10.54 -19.83
N TYR A 318 -21.19 9.77 -19.24
CA TYR A 318 -19.84 9.62 -19.75
C TYR A 318 -19.80 8.89 -21.11
N ALA A 319 -20.62 7.85 -21.29
CA ALA A 319 -20.76 7.12 -22.55
C ALA A 319 -21.40 7.97 -23.66
N ASN A 320 -22.47 8.71 -23.35
CA ASN A 320 -23.14 9.64 -24.26
C ASN A 320 -22.23 10.81 -24.70
N GLY A 321 -21.14 11.06 -23.98
CA GLY A 321 -20.14 12.06 -24.33
C GLY A 321 -20.61 13.51 -24.22
N THR A 322 -21.78 13.75 -23.60
CA THR A 322 -22.37 15.08 -23.41
C THR A 322 -22.82 15.25 -21.96
N CYS A 323 -22.40 16.35 -21.32
CA CYS A 323 -22.71 16.67 -19.94
C CYS A 323 -24.18 17.09 -19.85
N PRO A 324 -25.02 16.41 -19.05
CA PRO A 324 -26.43 16.74 -18.93
C PRO A 324 -26.68 18.10 -18.26
N ALA A 325 -25.73 18.58 -17.44
CA ALA A 325 -25.87 19.83 -16.71
C ALA A 325 -25.55 21.09 -17.54
N CYS A 326 -24.59 21.01 -18.48
CA CYS A 326 -24.12 22.20 -19.21
C CYS A 326 -23.92 22.00 -20.73
N GLY A 327 -24.25 20.82 -21.25
CA GLY A 327 -24.10 20.48 -22.68
C GLY A 327 -22.66 20.33 -23.16
N ALA A 328 -21.65 20.50 -22.30
CA ALA A 328 -20.25 20.32 -22.67
C ALA A 328 -20.01 18.88 -23.15
N LYS A 329 -19.25 18.75 -24.25
CA LYS A 329 -18.87 17.44 -24.80
C LYS A 329 -17.42 17.10 -24.43
N ARG A 330 -16.98 15.89 -24.76
CA ARG A 330 -15.55 15.54 -24.76
C ARG A 330 -14.77 16.58 -25.61
N PRO A 331 -13.54 16.97 -25.23
CA PRO A 331 -12.65 16.37 -24.23
C PRO A 331 -12.76 16.96 -22.82
N HIS A 332 -13.78 17.76 -22.50
CA HIS A 332 -13.89 18.41 -21.18
C HIS A 332 -14.15 17.45 -20.01
N PHE A 333 -14.16 16.13 -20.21
CA PHE A 333 -14.47 15.17 -19.15
C PHE A 333 -13.19 14.66 -18.50
N VAL A 334 -13.14 14.70 -17.18
CA VAL A 334 -12.08 14.07 -16.40
C VAL A 334 -12.63 12.74 -15.90
N LYS A 335 -12.02 11.63 -16.35
CA LYS A 335 -12.43 10.28 -15.95
C LYS A 335 -12.04 10.01 -14.51
N GLY A 336 -12.98 9.45 -13.75
CA GLY A 336 -12.78 8.94 -12.40
C GLY A 336 -12.34 7.48 -12.39
N VAL A 337 -11.69 7.07 -11.30
CA VAL A 337 -11.24 5.69 -11.07
C VAL A 337 -12.42 4.74 -10.97
N LYS A 338 -13.53 5.17 -10.34
CA LYS A 338 -14.74 4.35 -10.26
C LYS A 338 -15.25 3.99 -11.66
N GLU A 339 -15.48 4.99 -12.51
CA GLU A 339 -15.98 4.73 -13.87
C GLU A 339 -14.93 4.01 -14.73
N ARG A 340 -13.63 4.21 -14.48
CA ARG A 340 -12.57 3.43 -15.13
C ARG A 340 -12.67 1.94 -14.77
N ILE A 341 -12.96 1.61 -13.52
CA ILE A 341 -13.17 0.23 -13.07
C ILE A 341 -14.47 -0.32 -13.65
N ASP A 342 -15.55 0.46 -13.65
CA ASP A 342 -16.82 0.08 -14.28
C ASP A 342 -16.64 -0.32 -15.76
N GLU A 343 -15.76 0.37 -16.49
CA GLU A 343 -15.46 0.03 -17.90
C GLU A 343 -14.73 -1.29 -18.11
N ILE A 344 -13.96 -1.77 -17.13
CA ILE A 344 -13.10 -2.96 -17.25
C ILE A 344 -13.61 -4.14 -16.41
N ALA A 345 -14.56 -3.90 -15.52
CA ALA A 345 -15.21 -4.91 -14.71
C ALA A 345 -15.92 -5.95 -15.59
N ASP A 346 -15.79 -7.22 -15.23
CA ASP A 346 -16.50 -8.36 -15.81
C ASP A 346 -17.37 -9.09 -14.77
N LEU A 347 -17.37 -8.60 -13.53
CA LEU A 347 -18.21 -9.07 -12.45
C LEU A 347 -18.99 -7.91 -11.81
N GLU A 348 -20.18 -8.24 -11.31
CA GLU A 348 -20.96 -7.34 -10.47
C GLU A 348 -20.28 -7.11 -9.12
N GLU A 349 -20.63 -6.03 -8.44
CA GLU A 349 -20.12 -5.73 -7.11
C GLU A 349 -20.49 -6.82 -6.10
N GLY A 350 -19.57 -7.13 -5.18
CA GLY A 350 -19.78 -8.15 -4.13
C GLY A 350 -19.37 -9.58 -4.49
N ASN A 351 -18.90 -9.81 -5.72
CA ASN A 351 -18.35 -11.11 -6.13
C ASN A 351 -16.87 -11.24 -5.72
N HIS A 352 -16.64 -11.67 -4.49
CA HIS A 352 -15.30 -11.92 -3.95
C HIS A 352 -14.91 -13.39 -4.06
N PRO A 353 -13.63 -13.73 -4.35
CA PRO A 353 -13.16 -15.11 -4.27
C PRO A 353 -13.17 -15.58 -2.80
N PRO A 354 -13.37 -16.89 -2.55
CA PRO A 354 -13.30 -17.45 -1.21
C PRO A 354 -11.98 -17.11 -0.52
N GLY A 355 -12.05 -16.67 0.74
CA GLY A 355 -10.86 -16.33 1.53
C GLY A 355 -10.23 -14.97 1.18
N ARG A 356 -10.86 -14.13 0.36
CA ARG A 356 -10.42 -12.73 0.18
C ARG A 356 -10.40 -11.99 1.53
N PRO A 357 -9.24 -11.44 1.97
CA PRO A 357 -9.19 -10.67 3.20
C PRO A 357 -10.04 -9.39 3.12
N PRO A 358 -10.69 -8.98 4.21
CA PRO A 358 -11.47 -7.74 4.23
C PRO A 358 -10.58 -6.51 4.00
N TYR A 359 -11.16 -5.47 3.41
CA TYR A 359 -10.60 -4.13 3.40
C TYR A 359 -11.22 -3.31 4.55
N ILE A 360 -10.39 -2.85 5.49
CA ILE A 360 -10.80 -2.07 6.65
C ILE A 360 -10.48 -0.60 6.36
N TYR A 361 -11.53 0.21 6.22
CA TYR A 361 -11.34 1.64 6.06
C TYR A 361 -10.79 2.28 7.33
N GLN A 362 -9.81 3.16 7.17
CA GLN A 362 -9.26 4.01 8.21
C GLN A 362 -9.19 5.46 7.75
N VAL A 363 -9.18 6.36 8.73
CA VAL A 363 -8.93 7.79 8.52
C VAL A 363 -7.70 8.14 9.35
N PRO A 364 -6.55 8.47 8.72
CA PRO A 364 -5.35 8.91 9.43
C PRO A 364 -5.66 10.02 10.44
N LEU A 365 -4.95 10.07 11.57
CA LEU A 365 -5.23 11.06 12.63
C LEU A 365 -5.20 12.50 12.11
N SER A 366 -4.31 12.80 11.16
CA SER A 366 -4.16 14.10 10.53
C SER A 366 -5.35 14.51 9.65
N MET A 367 -6.22 13.56 9.27
CA MET A 367 -7.42 13.79 8.48
C MET A 367 -8.70 13.90 9.33
N ILE A 368 -8.61 13.64 10.65
CA ILE A 368 -9.76 13.71 11.53
C ILE A 368 -10.00 15.17 11.96
N PRO A 369 -11.18 15.74 11.67
CA PRO A 369 -11.49 17.10 12.09
C PRO A 369 -11.32 17.31 13.59
N GLY A 370 -10.61 18.38 13.97
CA GLY A 370 -10.33 18.69 15.38
C GLY A 370 -9.08 18.01 15.96
N ILE A 371 -8.41 17.14 15.21
CA ILE A 371 -7.09 16.60 15.58
C ILE A 371 -6.01 17.33 14.78
N GLY A 372 -5.37 18.32 15.42
CA GLY A 372 -4.19 18.97 14.85
C GLY A 372 -2.91 18.15 15.01
N PRO A 373 -1.80 18.55 14.36
CA PRO A 373 -0.52 17.82 14.42
C PRO A 373 0.00 17.55 15.84
N VAL A 374 -0.16 18.52 16.74
CA VAL A 374 0.26 18.39 18.15
C VAL A 374 -0.55 17.31 18.88
N THR A 375 -1.87 17.30 18.68
CA THR A 375 -2.75 16.30 19.29
C THR A 375 -2.48 14.92 18.72
N ALA A 376 -2.29 14.80 17.40
CA ALA A 376 -1.93 13.55 16.75
C ALA A 376 -0.62 12.98 17.30
N SER A 377 0.43 13.82 17.40
CA SER A 377 1.71 13.43 17.97
C SER A 377 1.58 12.95 19.43
N ARG A 378 0.85 13.69 20.27
CA ARG A 378 0.60 13.31 21.68
C ARG A 378 -0.12 11.95 21.78
N LEU A 379 -1.13 11.73 20.95
CA LEU A 379 -1.87 10.47 20.88
C LEU A 379 -0.94 9.31 20.49
N SER A 380 -0.21 9.45 19.37
CA SER A 380 0.72 8.41 18.90
C SER A 380 1.78 8.06 19.95
N HIS A 381 2.42 9.06 20.56
CA HIS A 381 3.45 8.82 21.58
C HIS A 381 2.90 8.13 22.83
N ALA A 382 1.70 8.50 23.28
CA ALA A 382 1.11 7.95 24.49
C ALA A 382 0.54 6.54 24.30
N LEU A 383 0.11 6.19 23.08
CA LEU A 383 -0.77 5.04 22.84
C LEU A 383 -0.22 4.06 21.77
N GLY A 384 1.10 3.98 21.63
CA GLY A 384 1.76 2.97 20.81
C GLY A 384 1.66 3.22 19.29
N GLY A 385 1.77 4.48 18.87
CA GLY A 385 1.74 4.91 17.48
C GLY A 385 0.33 5.17 16.94
N GLU A 386 0.27 5.75 15.74
CA GLU A 386 -1.00 6.11 15.10
C GLU A 386 -1.91 4.89 14.88
N ILE A 387 -1.36 3.74 14.50
CA ILE A 387 -2.15 2.50 14.33
C ILE A 387 -2.73 2.05 15.68
N GLY A 388 -1.94 2.11 16.75
CA GLY A 388 -2.41 1.81 18.11
C GLY A 388 -3.58 2.72 18.53
N VAL A 389 -3.50 4.01 18.20
CA VAL A 389 -4.59 4.98 18.45
C VAL A 389 -5.82 4.69 17.59
N LEU A 390 -5.65 4.37 16.32
CA LEU A 390 -6.76 4.21 15.38
C LEU A 390 -7.49 2.88 15.54
N HIS A 391 -6.83 1.84 16.06
CA HIS A 391 -7.37 0.49 16.03
C HIS A 391 -7.38 -0.23 17.38
N GLY A 392 -6.42 0.03 18.28
CA GLY A 392 -6.28 -0.72 19.54
C GLY A 392 -6.73 -0.01 20.82
N SER A 393 -6.48 1.30 20.93
CA SER A 393 -6.63 2.05 22.18
C SER A 393 -8.08 2.14 22.66
N SER A 394 -8.33 2.07 23.97
CA SER A 394 -9.68 2.21 24.51
C SER A 394 -10.20 3.65 24.40
N HIS A 395 -11.52 3.82 24.55
CA HIS A 395 -12.13 5.16 24.65
C HIS A 395 -11.53 5.96 25.82
N ASP A 396 -11.36 5.32 26.98
CA ASP A 396 -10.82 5.96 28.19
C ASP A 396 -9.37 6.41 27.99
N ASP A 397 -8.55 5.59 27.35
CA ASP A 397 -7.16 5.93 27.04
C ASP A 397 -7.07 7.18 26.15
N ILE A 398 -7.85 7.21 25.07
CA ILE A 398 -7.89 8.35 24.15
C ILE A 398 -8.44 9.59 24.86
N SER A 399 -9.49 9.41 25.67
CA SER A 399 -10.12 10.48 26.44
C SER A 399 -9.15 11.14 27.42
N ARG A 400 -8.30 10.36 28.09
CA ARG A 400 -7.25 10.89 28.98
C ARG A 400 -6.24 11.77 28.24
N VAL A 401 -5.91 11.45 27.00
CA VAL A 401 -4.88 12.17 26.23
C VAL A 401 -5.44 13.39 25.49
N ALA A 402 -6.59 13.24 24.83
CA ALA A 402 -7.12 14.21 23.88
C ALA A 402 -8.58 14.63 24.14
N GLY A 403 -9.19 14.13 25.21
CA GLY A 403 -10.56 14.46 25.63
C GLY A 403 -11.63 13.59 24.97
N VAL A 404 -12.81 13.56 25.60
CA VAL A 404 -13.95 12.71 25.24
C VAL A 404 -14.39 12.89 23.79
N ARG A 405 -14.42 14.13 23.29
CA ARG A 405 -14.85 14.41 21.91
C ARG A 405 -13.96 13.72 20.87
N VAL A 406 -12.64 13.68 21.11
CA VAL A 406 -11.69 13.02 20.20
C VAL A 406 -11.87 11.51 20.28
N ALA A 407 -12.04 10.96 21.49
CA ALA A 407 -12.32 9.54 21.70
C ALA A 407 -13.62 9.11 20.99
N ASP A 408 -14.71 9.86 21.16
CA ASP A 408 -16.00 9.59 20.50
C ASP A 408 -15.86 9.60 18.97
N THR A 409 -15.10 10.55 18.43
CA THR A 409 -14.86 10.66 16.98
C THR A 409 -14.11 9.44 16.47
N ILE A 410 -13.02 9.03 17.13
CA ILE A 410 -12.24 7.84 16.74
C ILE A 410 -13.09 6.57 16.89
N MET A 411 -13.86 6.42 17.96
CA MET A 411 -14.78 5.28 18.14
C MET A 411 -15.86 5.23 17.05
N ALA A 412 -16.41 6.38 16.65
CA ALA A 412 -17.37 6.45 15.56
C ALA A 412 -16.75 6.01 14.23
N LEU A 413 -15.54 6.47 13.92
CA LEU A 413 -14.80 6.06 12.72
C LEU A 413 -14.52 4.55 12.71
N ARG A 414 -14.01 3.98 13.81
CA ARG A 414 -13.80 2.52 13.95
C ARG A 414 -15.08 1.70 13.74
N ALA A 415 -16.21 2.22 14.23
CA ALA A 415 -17.50 1.57 14.08
C ALA A 415 -18.09 1.72 12.66
N GLY A 416 -17.44 2.46 11.76
CA GLY A 416 -17.99 2.80 10.44
C GLY A 416 -19.15 3.79 10.50
N ARG A 417 -19.30 4.53 11.60
CA ARG A 417 -20.36 5.54 11.80
C ARG A 417 -19.91 6.91 11.31
N TYR A 418 -19.62 6.99 10.02
CA TYR A 418 -19.22 8.21 9.33
C TYR A 418 -19.89 8.30 7.95
N GLY A 419 -20.07 9.52 7.46
CA GLY A 419 -20.50 9.80 6.10
C GLY A 419 -19.31 10.18 5.23
N VAL A 420 -19.43 9.92 3.93
CA VAL A 420 -18.43 10.29 2.93
C VAL A 420 -19.12 11.04 1.80
N LYS A 421 -18.53 12.16 1.43
CA LYS A 421 -18.84 12.89 0.21
C LYS A 421 -17.72 12.61 -0.77
N GLU A 422 -18.09 12.09 -1.92
CA GLU A 422 -17.13 11.61 -2.91
C GLU A 422 -16.29 12.75 -3.51
N GLY A 423 -15.03 12.45 -3.80
CA GLY A 423 -14.13 13.30 -4.56
C GLY A 423 -14.24 13.08 -6.07
N GLY A 424 -13.67 13.99 -6.84
CA GLY A 424 -13.67 13.94 -8.30
C GLY A 424 -13.03 15.17 -8.93
N GLY A 425 -12.49 15.02 -10.14
CA GLY A 425 -11.98 16.15 -10.92
C GLY A 425 -10.79 16.90 -10.29
N GLY A 426 -10.00 16.25 -9.44
CA GLY A 426 -8.88 16.86 -8.72
C GLY A 426 -9.23 17.36 -7.32
N ARG A 427 -10.50 17.26 -6.89
CA ARG A 427 -10.96 17.66 -5.56
C ARG A 427 -11.14 16.43 -4.68
N TYR A 428 -10.49 16.42 -3.51
CA TYR A 428 -10.69 15.39 -2.50
C TYR A 428 -12.14 15.36 -2.01
N GLY A 429 -12.59 14.18 -1.63
CA GLY A 429 -13.82 14.01 -0.88
C GLY A 429 -13.68 14.45 0.57
N GLU A 430 -14.77 14.38 1.31
CA GLU A 430 -14.85 14.82 2.71
C GLU A 430 -15.46 13.70 3.56
N VAL A 431 -14.99 13.58 4.80
CA VAL A 431 -15.52 12.65 5.81
C VAL A 431 -16.10 13.44 6.98
N TRP A 432 -17.24 13.00 7.50
CA TRP A 432 -17.83 13.55 8.73
C TRP A 432 -18.37 12.43 9.62
N THR A 433 -18.42 12.67 10.93
CA THR A 433 -19.01 11.74 11.90
C THR A 433 -20.41 12.21 12.30
N TYR A 434 -21.29 11.27 12.63
CA TYR A 434 -22.66 11.56 13.08
C TYR A 434 -22.73 11.72 14.60
N LEU A 435 -21.87 12.57 15.16
CA LEU A 435 -21.86 12.80 16.61
C LEU A 435 -23.00 13.74 17.01
N PRO A 436 -23.72 13.49 18.13
CA PRO A 436 -24.84 14.32 18.58
C PRO A 436 -24.50 15.80 18.84
N HIS A 437 -23.22 16.16 18.82
CA HIS A 437 -22.71 17.50 19.15
C HIS A 437 -21.86 18.14 18.03
N SER A 438 -21.75 17.53 16.85
CA SER A 438 -21.10 18.16 15.71
C SER A 438 -22.10 19.03 14.95
N LYS A 439 -21.97 20.35 15.08
CA LYS A 439 -22.48 21.25 14.04
C LYS A 439 -21.83 20.82 12.72
N HIS A 440 -22.62 20.72 11.65
CA HIS A 440 -22.06 20.71 10.30
C HIS A 440 -21.17 21.95 10.16
N ILE A 441 -19.88 21.77 9.85
CA ILE A 441 -18.92 22.84 9.59
C ILE A 441 -18.55 22.80 8.13
#